data_AF-G8GVB8-F1
#
_entry.id   AF-G8GVB8-F1
#
_cell.length_a   1.000
_cell.length_b   1.000
_cell.length_c   1.000
_cell.angle_alpha   90.00
_cell.angle_beta   90.00
_cell.angle_gamma   90.00
#
_symmetry.space_group_name_H-M   'P 1'
#
loop_
_entity.id
_entity.type
_entity.pdbx_description
1 polymer ?
#
loop_
_entity_poly.entity_id
_entity_poly.type
_entity_poly.pdbx_seq_one_letter_code
_entity_poly.pdbx_strand_id
1 'polypeptide(L)' 'FRNLHVDDQMAVIQYSWMGLMVFAMGWRSFTNVNSRMLYFAPDLVFN' A
#
# COMPACT_ATOMS: atom_id res chain seq x y z
N PHE A 1 -1.97 -7.28 16.44
CA PHE A 1 -0.71 -6.50 16.51
C PHE A 1 -0.21 -6.31 17.93
N ARG A 2 -0.92 -5.60 18.82
CA ARG A 2 -0.38 -5.20 20.13
C ARG A 2 -0.06 -6.35 21.12
N ASN A 3 -0.61 -7.54 20.89
CA ASN A 3 -0.34 -8.76 21.68
C ASN A 3 0.74 -9.68 21.07
N LEU A 4 1.32 -9.33 19.91
CA LEU A 4 2.44 -10.08 19.33
C LEU A 4 3.76 -9.64 19.98
N HIS A 5 4.74 -10.55 20.07
CA HIS A 5 6.10 -10.14 20.37
C HIS A 5 6.59 -9.11 19.34
N VAL A 6 7.43 -8.17 19.79
CA VAL A 6 7.92 -7.07 18.96
C VAL A 6 8.62 -7.60 17.70
N ASP A 7 9.34 -8.72 17.80
CA ASP A 7 10.01 -9.36 16.66
C ASP A 7 9.00 -9.92 15.65
N ASP A 8 7.91 -10.53 16.12
CA ASP A 8 6.84 -11.02 15.24
C ASP A 8 6.09 -9.86 14.58
N GLN A 9 5.90 -8.74 15.30
CA GLN A 9 5.33 -7.52 14.71
C GLN A 9 6.23 -6.96 13.60
N MET A 10 7.55 -6.96 13.82
CA MET A 10 8.53 -6.52 12.84
C MET A 10 8.55 -7.45 11.62
N ALA A 11 8.55 -8.76 11.83
CA ALA A 11 8.49 -9.75 10.76
C ALA A 11 7.23 -9.58 9.91
N VAL A 12 6.05 -9.42 10.54
CA VAL A 12 4.79 -9.21 9.81
C VAL A 12 4.87 -7.97 8.93
N ILE A 13 5.41 -6.85 9.42
CA ILE A 13 5.57 -5.63 8.63
C ILE A 13 6.57 -5.87 7.47
N GLN A 14 7.71 -6.50 7.73
CA GLN A 14 8.75 -6.78 6.74
C GLN A 14 8.32 -7.77 5.64
N TYR A 15 7.38 -8.68 5.93
CA TYR A 15 6.84 -9.59 4.91
C TYR A 15 5.63 -9.01 4.19
N SER A 16 4.83 -8.15 4.84
CA SER A 16 3.60 -7.61 4.26
C SER A 16 3.73 -6.24 3.59
N TRP A 17 4.84 -5.53 3.77
CA TRP A 17 4.97 -4.13 3.32
C TRP A 17 4.66 -3.92 1.84
N MET A 18 5.21 -4.72 0.92
CA MET A 18 4.96 -4.55 -0.51
C MET A 18 3.49 -4.79 -0.86
N GLY A 19 2.88 -5.84 -0.29
CA GLY A 19 1.47 -6.14 -0.51
C GLY A 19 0.55 -5.03 0.00
N LEU A 20 0.83 -4.50 1.18
CA LEU A 20 0.10 -3.37 1.76
C LEU A 20 0.25 -2.09 0.93
N MET A 21 1.47 -1.79 0.47
CA MET A 21 1.74 -0.61 -0.36
C MET A 21 1.04 -0.71 -1.72
N VAL A 22 1.10 -1.87 -2.40
CA VAL A 22 0.44 -2.10 -3.70
C VAL A 22 -1.08 -2.07 -3.55
N PHE A 23 -1.63 -2.70 -2.51
CA PHE A 23 -3.07 -2.66 -2.25
C PHE A 23 -3.55 -1.23 -1.97
N ALA A 24 -2.82 -0.47 -1.15
CA ALA A 24 -3.13 0.93 -0.86
C ALA A 24 -3.00 1.85 -2.08
N MET A 25 -2.05 1.57 -2.99
CA MET A 25 -1.95 2.29 -4.27
C MET A 25 -3.11 1.93 -5.20
N GLY A 26 -3.47 0.65 -5.33
CA GLY A 26 -4.62 0.21 -6.12
C GLY A 26 -5.94 0.81 -5.62
N TRP A 27 -6.15 0.83 -4.31
CA TRP A 27 -7.33 1.46 -3.69
C TRP A 27 -7.41 2.96 -3.98
N ARG A 28 -6.28 3.69 -3.88
CA ARG A 28 -6.20 5.12 -4.21
C ARG A 28 -6.45 5.39 -5.70
N SER A 29 -5.97 4.53 -6.60
CA SER A 29 -6.20 4.62 -8.05
C SER A 29 -7.67 4.35 -8.42
N PHE A 30 -8.30 3.35 -7.78
CA PHE A 30 -9.71 3.03 -7.98
C PHE A 30 -10.63 4.19 -7.54
N THR A 31 -10.33 4.82 -6.41
CA THR A 31 -11.17 5.88 -5.83
C THR A 31 -10.98 7.26 -6.47
N ASN A 32 -9.76 7.63 -6.90
CA ASN A 32 -9.49 9.00 -7.41
C ASN A 32 -9.46 9.12 -8.94
N VAL A 33 -9.34 8.03 -9.70
CA VAL A 33 -8.98 8.11 -11.13
C VAL A 33 -9.73 7.11 -12.03
N ASN A 34 -10.68 6.35 -11.48
CA ASN A 34 -11.49 5.41 -12.25
C ASN A 34 -10.62 4.41 -13.05
N SER A 35 -9.50 3.96 -12.44
CA SER A 35 -8.57 2.95 -12.97
C SER A 35 -7.94 3.27 -14.34
N ARG A 36 -7.99 4.52 -14.82
CA ARG A 36 -7.43 4.90 -16.13
C ARG A 36 -5.95 5.28 -16.10
N MET A 37 -5.39 5.63 -14.92
CA MET A 37 -3.99 6.00 -14.76
C MET A 37 -3.45 5.49 -13.42
N LEU A 38 -2.19 5.05 -13.38
CA LEU A 38 -1.54 4.57 -12.16
C LEU A 38 -1.12 5.76 -11.28
N TYR A 39 -1.91 6.04 -10.24
CA TYR A 39 -1.61 7.07 -9.23
C TYR A 39 -0.68 6.50 -8.15
N PHE A 40 0.62 6.78 -8.26
CA PHE A 40 1.59 6.49 -7.19
C PHE A 40 1.51 7.53 -6.06
N ALA A 41 1.28 8.81 -6.42
CA ALA A 41 1.10 9.95 -5.53
C ALA A 41 0.27 11.04 -6.26
N PRO A 42 -0.39 11.98 -5.56
CA PRO A 42 -1.13 13.07 -6.20
C PRO A 42 -0.27 13.96 -7.12
N ASP A 43 1.05 13.98 -6.95
CA ASP A 43 2.01 14.72 -7.79
C ASP A 43 2.73 13.85 -8.85
N LEU A 44 2.49 12.53 -8.90
CA LEU A 44 3.20 11.62 -9.81
C LEU A 44 2.23 10.61 -10.42
N VAL A 45 1.53 11.10 -11.45
CA VAL A 45 0.57 10.36 -12.27
C VAL A 45 1.28 9.98 -13.57
N PHE A 46 1.44 8.68 -13.81
CA PHE A 46 1.88 8.18 -15.11
C PHE A 46 0.65 7.99 -16.01
N ASN A 47 0.71 8.60 -17.19
CA ASN A 47 -0.22 8.39 -18.32
C ASN A 47 0.32 7.27 -19.22
#